data_AF-A0A4Q5YU33-F1
#
_entry.id   AF-A0A4Q5YU33-F1
#
_cell.length_a   1.000
_cell.length_b   1.000
_cell.length_c   1.000
_cell.angle_alpha   90.00
_cell.angle_beta   90.00
_cell.angle_gamma   90.00
#
_symmetry.space_group_name_H-M   'P 1'
#
loop_
_entity.id
_entity.type
_entity.pdbx_description
1 polymer ?
#
loop_
_entity_poly.entity_id
_entity_poly.type
_entity_poly.pdbx_seq_one_letter_code
_entity_poly.pdbx_strand_id
1 'polypeptide(L)'
;MKTPINGNDLMALGYAEGAVLGTALKINRDRNGFTREQMMEHYANVLATPEHYTGDKVFSKLAIALIKKANEKPEDFIALNPTPDSFSAYGLDHIEDGAINQMKVAMQLPVTVAGALMPDAHQGYGLPIGGVLATNNAVIPYGVGVDIGCRMALSVYDIAEDFYYANQDKFKRELVAHSKFGAGHGFQGQYKSDHAVME
;
A
#
# COMPACT_ATOMS: atom_id res chain seq x y z
N MET A 1 25.38 43.13 -13.34
CA MET A 1 24.27 43.17 -12.35
C MET A 1 24.25 41.84 -11.60
N LYS A 2 24.42 41.84 -10.28
CA LYS A 2 24.40 40.59 -9.47
C LYS A 2 22.96 40.12 -9.30
N THR A 3 22.43 39.38 -10.28
CA THR A 3 21.06 38.82 -10.24
C THR A 3 20.81 38.12 -8.90
N PRO A 4 19.82 38.57 -8.11
CA PRO A 4 19.51 37.94 -6.84
C PRO A 4 18.90 36.55 -7.05
N ILE A 5 19.32 35.56 -6.24
CA ILE A 5 18.66 34.26 -6.17
C ILE A 5 17.25 34.46 -5.62
N ASN A 6 16.25 33.99 -6.34
CA ASN A 6 14.84 34.09 -6.00
C ASN A 6 14.22 32.70 -5.71
N GLY A 7 12.93 32.67 -5.37
CA GLY A 7 12.24 31.42 -5.03
C GLY A 7 12.24 30.41 -6.18
N ASN A 8 12.09 30.86 -7.42
CA ASN A 8 12.05 29.99 -8.60
C ASN A 8 13.40 29.31 -8.83
N ASP A 9 14.52 30.01 -8.58
CA ASP A 9 15.86 29.42 -8.66
C ASP A 9 16.02 28.24 -7.68
N LEU A 10 15.53 28.39 -6.46
CA LEU A 10 15.64 27.36 -5.42
C LEU A 10 14.64 26.21 -5.63
N MET A 11 13.42 26.51 -6.11
CA MET A 11 12.47 25.48 -6.49
C MET A 11 12.99 24.63 -7.65
N ALA A 12 13.70 25.24 -8.61
CA ALA A 12 14.37 24.50 -9.68
C ALA A 12 15.49 23.57 -9.18
N LEU A 13 16.08 23.85 -8.01
CA LEU A 13 17.00 22.92 -7.33
C LEU A 13 16.30 21.80 -6.57
N GLY A 14 14.98 21.85 -6.38
CA GLY A 14 14.20 20.84 -5.64
C GLY A 14 13.76 21.27 -4.24
N TYR A 15 13.89 22.56 -3.87
CA TYR A 15 13.33 23.04 -2.61
C TYR A 15 11.80 23.09 -2.66
N ALA A 16 11.15 22.35 -1.77
CA ALA A 16 9.70 22.41 -1.62
C ALA A 16 9.25 23.76 -1.04
N GLU A 17 8.12 24.27 -1.52
CA GLU A 17 7.49 25.50 -1.03
C GLU A 17 7.24 25.47 0.49
N GLY A 18 7.20 26.65 1.09
CA GLY A 18 6.95 26.85 2.52
C GLY A 18 8.18 27.26 3.32
N ALA A 19 8.24 26.84 4.60
CA ALA A 19 9.19 27.37 5.58
C ALA A 19 10.66 27.13 5.23
N VAL A 20 10.99 26.01 4.57
CA VAL A 20 12.35 25.67 4.14
C VAL A 20 12.82 26.64 3.04
N LEU A 21 12.01 26.84 2.00
CA LEU A 21 12.29 27.81 0.93
C LEU A 21 12.47 29.23 1.51
N GLY A 22 11.59 29.63 2.44
CA GLY A 22 11.71 30.92 3.12
C GLY A 22 12.99 31.06 3.95
N THR A 23 13.49 29.98 4.53
CA THR A 23 14.75 29.96 5.29
C THR A 23 15.96 30.12 4.36
N ALA A 24 15.97 29.41 3.23
CA ALA A 24 17.01 29.57 2.22
C ALA A 24 17.05 31.00 1.65
N LEU A 25 15.88 31.59 1.32
CA LEU A 25 15.81 32.97 0.84
C LEU A 25 16.30 34.00 1.87
N LYS A 26 16.09 33.75 3.18
CA LYS A 26 16.64 34.60 4.25
C LYS A 26 18.16 34.53 4.30
N ILE A 27 18.76 33.34 4.25
CA ILE A 27 20.22 33.15 4.22
C ILE A 27 20.84 33.87 3.01
N ASN A 28 20.16 33.86 1.86
CA ASN A 28 20.62 34.55 0.67
C ASN A 28 20.66 36.10 0.81
N ARG A 29 19.84 36.70 1.70
CA ARG A 29 19.81 38.17 1.87
C ARG A 29 21.09 38.71 2.46
N ASP A 30 21.73 37.96 3.35
CA ASP A 30 22.93 38.40 4.07
C ASP A 30 24.22 38.26 3.24
N ARG A 31 24.15 37.59 2.07
CA ARG A 31 25.25 37.34 1.11
C ARG A 31 26.63 37.26 1.80
N ASN A 32 26.83 36.18 2.55
CA ASN A 32 27.99 35.86 3.41
C ASN A 32 29.37 35.76 2.68
N GLY A 33 29.70 36.69 1.78
CA GLY A 33 30.91 36.69 0.97
C GLY A 33 30.85 35.85 -0.31
N PHE A 34 29.79 35.07 -0.53
CA PHE A 34 29.67 34.14 -1.67
C PHE A 34 29.12 34.77 -2.95
N THR A 35 29.56 34.25 -4.11
CA THR A 35 28.96 34.55 -5.42
C THR A 35 27.62 33.83 -5.59
N ARG A 36 26.85 34.19 -6.63
CA ARG A 36 25.58 33.51 -6.94
C ARG A 36 25.81 32.02 -7.20
N GLU A 37 26.84 31.68 -7.98
CA GLU A 37 27.19 30.31 -8.34
C GLU A 37 27.55 29.50 -7.10
N GLN A 38 28.43 30.03 -6.23
CA GLN A 38 28.81 29.39 -4.96
C GLN A 38 27.59 29.18 -4.05
N MET A 39 26.70 30.17 -3.95
CA MET A 39 25.48 30.01 -3.16
C MET A 39 24.55 28.93 -3.71
N MET A 40 24.37 28.85 -5.03
CA MET A 40 23.54 27.81 -5.65
C MET A 40 24.13 26.41 -5.45
N GLU A 41 25.47 26.28 -5.53
CA GLU A 41 26.18 25.04 -5.23
C GLU A 41 26.01 24.64 -3.76
N HIS A 42 26.17 25.57 -2.83
CA HIS A 42 25.91 25.31 -1.41
C HIS A 42 24.45 24.89 -1.16
N TYR A 43 23.47 25.56 -1.79
CA TYR A 43 22.07 25.14 -1.66
C TYR A 43 21.81 23.75 -2.21
N ALA A 44 22.44 23.37 -3.33
CA ALA A 44 22.34 22.02 -3.86
C ALA A 44 22.96 20.99 -2.90
N ASN A 45 24.14 21.29 -2.34
CA ASN A 45 24.83 20.39 -1.41
C ASN A 45 24.10 20.21 -0.08
N VAL A 46 23.53 21.30 0.47
CA VAL A 46 22.73 21.27 1.70
C VAL A 46 21.42 20.49 1.47
N LEU A 47 20.82 20.62 0.29
CA LEU A 47 19.62 19.84 -0.06
C LEU A 47 19.94 18.34 -0.21
N ALA A 48 21.09 18.01 -0.82
CA ALA A 48 21.50 16.63 -1.04
C ALA A 48 21.97 15.92 0.23
N THR A 49 22.62 16.64 1.15
CA THR A 49 23.26 16.06 2.34
C THR A 49 23.13 16.97 3.57
N PRO A 50 21.90 17.25 4.04
CA PRO A 50 21.68 18.23 5.10
C PRO A 50 22.35 17.84 6.43
N GLU A 51 22.60 16.56 6.70
CA GLU A 51 23.21 16.10 7.96
C GLU A 51 24.60 16.70 8.20
N HIS A 52 25.39 16.87 7.13
CA HIS A 52 26.75 17.42 7.20
C HIS A 52 26.79 18.91 7.54
N TYR A 53 25.67 19.62 7.39
CA TYR A 53 25.60 21.07 7.58
C TYR A 53 24.96 21.47 8.91
N THR A 54 24.57 20.52 9.75
CA THR A 54 23.93 20.78 11.06
C THR A 54 24.78 21.65 11.98
N GLY A 55 26.11 21.56 11.90
CA GLY A 55 27.07 22.40 12.62
C GLY A 55 27.61 23.63 11.88
N ASP A 56 27.16 23.86 10.63
CA ASP A 56 27.70 24.93 9.79
C ASP A 56 27.26 26.34 10.25
N LYS A 57 28.15 27.34 10.18
CA LYS A 57 27.86 28.69 10.68
C LYS A 57 26.76 29.42 9.89
N VAL A 58 26.57 29.08 8.62
CA VAL A 58 25.66 29.76 7.70
C VAL A 58 24.43 28.89 7.41
N PHE A 59 24.63 27.60 7.13
CA PHE A 59 23.60 26.71 6.61
C PHE A 59 22.95 25.81 7.67
N SER A 60 23.43 25.79 8.92
CA SER A 60 22.87 24.96 10.00
C SER A 60 21.35 25.09 10.15
N LYS A 61 20.82 26.32 10.12
CA LYS A 61 19.36 26.54 10.22
C LYS A 61 18.58 25.93 9.05
N LEU A 62 19.13 25.97 7.84
CA LEU A 62 18.49 25.41 6.65
C LEU A 62 18.54 23.88 6.66
N ALA A 63 19.69 23.33 7.01
CA ALA A 63 19.90 21.89 7.17
C ALA A 63 18.95 21.29 8.21
N ILE A 64 18.84 21.91 9.39
CA ILE A 64 17.90 21.46 10.44
C ILE A 64 16.45 21.52 9.94
N ALA A 65 16.08 22.58 9.20
CA ALA A 65 14.73 22.70 8.65
C ALA A 65 14.43 21.63 7.59
N LEU A 66 15.41 21.28 6.74
CA LEU A 66 15.30 20.20 5.76
C LEU A 66 15.14 18.84 6.45
N ILE A 67 15.99 18.54 7.45
CA ILE A 67 15.90 17.30 8.23
C ILE A 67 14.55 17.22 8.95
N LYS A 68 14.10 18.31 9.56
CA LYS A 68 12.79 18.35 10.24
C LYS A 68 11.66 18.09 9.25
N LYS A 69 11.67 18.73 8.08
CA LYS A 69 10.64 18.55 7.05
C LYS A 69 10.67 17.13 6.46
N ALA A 70 11.85 16.56 6.26
CA ALA A 70 12.00 15.18 5.77
C ALA A 70 11.47 14.15 6.79
N ASN A 71 11.56 14.45 8.09
CA ASN A 71 11.02 13.63 9.18
C ASN A 71 9.63 14.06 9.63
N GLU A 72 9.02 15.04 8.97
CA GLU A 72 7.68 15.52 9.30
C GLU A 72 6.69 14.46 8.84
N LYS A 73 6.04 13.85 9.82
CA LYS A 73 4.99 12.88 9.58
C LYS A 73 3.70 13.63 9.24
N PRO A 74 2.87 13.11 8.32
CA PRO A 74 1.52 13.63 8.11
C PRO A 74 0.76 13.76 9.43
N GLU A 75 -0.17 14.72 9.52
CA GLU A 75 -0.99 14.90 10.74
C GLU A 75 -1.79 13.64 11.09
N ASP A 76 -2.15 12.84 10.09
CA ASP A 76 -2.85 11.57 10.20
C ASP A 76 -1.91 10.36 10.27
N PHE A 77 -0.63 10.55 10.60
CA PHE A 77 0.31 9.45 10.76
C PHE A 77 -0.10 8.53 11.92
N ILE A 78 -0.41 7.29 11.57
CA ILE A 78 -0.71 6.23 12.53
C ILE A 78 0.56 5.45 12.81
N ALA A 79 1.05 5.51 14.06
CA ALA A 79 2.20 4.72 14.48
C ALA A 79 1.83 3.24 14.62
N LEU A 80 2.77 2.36 14.23
CA LEU A 80 2.65 0.92 14.43
C LEU A 80 2.89 0.54 15.90
N ASN A 81 2.26 -0.55 16.34
CA ASN A 81 2.52 -1.19 17.63
C ASN A 81 3.92 -1.82 17.60
N PRO A 82 4.88 -1.35 18.43
CA PRO A 82 6.24 -1.89 18.47
C PRO A 82 6.32 -3.28 19.10
N THR A 83 5.29 -3.69 19.87
CA THR A 83 5.22 -4.97 20.57
C THR A 83 3.88 -5.64 20.23
N PRO A 84 3.71 -6.13 18.99
CA PRO A 84 2.49 -6.81 18.59
C PRO A 84 2.34 -8.15 19.31
N ASP A 85 1.11 -8.55 19.57
CA ASP A 85 0.81 -9.90 20.05
C ASP A 85 1.21 -10.94 18.99
N SER A 86 1.43 -12.18 19.43
CA SER A 86 1.63 -13.29 18.51
C SER A 86 0.34 -13.66 17.77
N PHE A 87 0.48 -14.38 16.66
CA PHE A 87 -0.64 -14.91 15.89
C PHE A 87 -0.57 -16.43 15.85
N SER A 88 -1.73 -17.08 15.68
CA SER A 88 -1.79 -18.53 15.47
C SER A 88 -1.37 -18.87 14.04
N ALA A 89 -0.58 -19.93 13.85
CA ALA A 89 -0.23 -20.41 12.51
C ALA A 89 -0.43 -21.92 12.44
N TYR A 90 -1.00 -22.37 11.33
CA TYR A 90 -1.29 -23.78 11.07
C TYR A 90 -0.50 -24.22 9.83
N GLY A 91 0.30 -25.30 9.93
CA GLY A 91 1.10 -25.78 8.80
C GLY A 91 2.31 -24.89 8.45
N LEU A 92 2.89 -24.19 9.44
CA LEU A 92 3.95 -23.19 9.24
C LEU A 92 5.13 -23.68 8.39
N ASP A 93 5.49 -24.97 8.49
CA ASP A 93 6.59 -25.59 7.73
C ASP A 93 6.37 -25.57 6.19
N HIS A 94 5.14 -25.29 5.75
CA HIS A 94 4.76 -25.23 4.34
C HIS A 94 4.39 -23.83 3.85
N ILE A 95 4.56 -22.81 4.70
CA ILE A 95 4.20 -21.43 4.40
C ILE A 95 5.47 -20.64 4.07
N GLU A 96 5.44 -19.89 2.98
CA GLU A 96 6.57 -19.06 2.57
C GLU A 96 6.80 -17.85 3.49
N ASP A 97 8.05 -17.41 3.59
CA ASP A 97 8.45 -16.27 4.42
C ASP A 97 7.71 -14.98 4.06
N GLY A 98 7.35 -14.80 2.78
CA GLY A 98 6.59 -13.64 2.30
C GLY A 98 5.24 -13.50 3.02
N ALA A 99 4.49 -14.59 3.12
CA ALA A 99 3.20 -14.61 3.81
C ALA A 99 3.35 -14.38 5.32
N ILE A 100 4.35 -15.03 5.92
CA ILE A 100 4.66 -14.87 7.36
C ILE A 100 5.03 -13.42 7.67
N ASN A 101 5.84 -12.79 6.84
CA ASN A 101 6.27 -11.40 7.04
C ASN A 101 5.12 -10.42 6.83
N GLN A 102 4.23 -10.65 5.86
CA GLN A 102 3.00 -9.87 5.73
C GLN A 102 2.12 -9.97 6.99
N MET A 103 1.98 -11.16 7.54
CA MET A 103 1.23 -11.35 8.79
C MET A 103 1.89 -10.62 9.97
N LYS A 104 3.22 -10.69 10.10
CA LYS A 104 3.97 -9.96 11.14
C LYS A 104 3.76 -8.45 11.04
N VAL A 105 3.76 -7.89 9.84
CA VAL A 105 3.48 -6.45 9.62
C VAL A 105 2.02 -6.12 9.96
N ALA A 106 1.07 -6.96 9.54
CA ALA A 106 -0.34 -6.75 9.86
C ALA A 106 -0.62 -6.78 11.37
N MET A 107 0.08 -7.62 12.12
CA MET A 107 -0.01 -7.66 13.59
C MET A 107 0.47 -6.37 14.27
N GLN A 108 1.30 -5.57 13.61
CA GLN A 108 1.77 -4.27 14.12
C GLN A 108 0.76 -3.14 13.91
N LEU A 109 -0.33 -3.36 13.17
CA LEU A 109 -1.34 -2.31 13.01
C LEU A 109 -2.04 -2.06 14.36
N PRO A 110 -2.23 -0.79 14.79
CA PRO A 110 -2.81 -0.49 16.10
C PRO A 110 -4.29 -0.85 16.21
N VAL A 111 -4.94 -1.17 15.09
CA VAL A 111 -6.33 -1.67 15.07
C VAL A 111 -6.40 -3.19 15.19
N THR A 112 -5.29 -3.91 15.11
CA THR A 112 -5.29 -5.38 15.17
C THR A 112 -5.59 -5.87 16.58
N VAL A 113 -6.50 -6.84 16.69
CA VAL A 113 -6.91 -7.50 17.94
C VAL A 113 -6.37 -8.93 18.00
N ALA A 114 -6.35 -9.63 16.88
CA ALA A 114 -5.85 -11.00 16.80
C ALA A 114 -5.51 -11.37 15.35
N GLY A 115 -4.69 -12.40 15.19
CA GLY A 115 -4.28 -12.90 13.90
C GLY A 115 -4.22 -14.42 13.83
N ALA A 116 -4.52 -14.97 12.65
CA ALA A 116 -4.23 -16.35 12.32
C ALA A 116 -3.76 -16.52 10.87
N LEU A 117 -2.96 -17.55 10.61
CA LEU A 117 -2.46 -17.91 9.29
C LEU A 117 -2.82 -19.37 8.98
N MET A 118 -3.57 -19.57 7.89
CA MET A 118 -4.08 -20.88 7.48
C MET A 118 -3.01 -21.70 6.73
N PRO A 119 -3.16 -23.04 6.62
CA PRO A 119 -2.15 -23.91 6.00
C PRO A 119 -1.91 -23.68 4.50
N ASP A 120 -2.85 -23.04 3.81
CA ASP A 120 -2.79 -22.67 2.40
C ASP A 120 -2.25 -21.24 2.17
N ALA A 121 -1.76 -20.61 3.24
CA ALA A 121 -1.34 -19.23 3.17
C ALA A 121 -0.13 -19.01 2.27
N HIS A 122 -0.20 -17.92 1.51
CA HIS A 122 0.85 -17.48 0.60
C HIS A 122 0.79 -15.96 0.44
N GLN A 123 1.83 -15.40 -0.16
CA GLN A 123 2.02 -13.97 -0.27
C GLN A 123 0.87 -13.34 -1.07
N GLY A 124 0.21 -12.38 -0.44
CA GLY A 124 -0.87 -11.58 -1.03
C GLY A 124 -0.45 -10.13 -1.25
N TYR A 125 -1.41 -9.21 -1.16
CA TYR A 125 -1.18 -7.77 -1.25
C TYR A 125 -1.56 -7.09 0.06
N GLY A 126 -0.57 -6.64 0.84
CA GLY A 126 -0.75 -6.07 2.17
C GLY A 126 -0.93 -7.12 3.26
N LEU A 127 -1.95 -7.97 3.14
CA LEU A 127 -2.18 -9.15 3.97
C LEU A 127 -1.95 -10.43 3.14
N PRO A 128 -1.53 -11.55 3.76
CA PRO A 128 -1.37 -12.81 3.06
C PRO A 128 -2.74 -13.39 2.68
N ILE A 129 -2.80 -14.09 1.54
CA ILE A 129 -3.94 -14.96 1.24
C ILE A 129 -3.90 -16.11 2.26
N GLY A 130 -5.06 -16.55 2.75
CA GLY A 130 -5.15 -17.48 3.89
C GLY A 130 -4.84 -16.83 5.24
N GLY A 131 -4.73 -15.50 5.32
CA GLY A 131 -4.62 -14.75 6.57
C GLY A 131 -6.00 -14.40 7.15
N VAL A 132 -6.10 -14.42 8.48
CA VAL A 132 -7.24 -13.89 9.23
C VAL A 132 -6.73 -12.80 10.16
N LEU A 133 -7.26 -11.58 10.01
CA LEU A 133 -6.92 -10.45 10.87
C LEU A 133 -8.19 -9.89 11.51
N ALA A 134 -8.32 -10.05 12.82
CA ALA A 134 -9.38 -9.41 13.58
C ALA A 134 -8.97 -7.97 13.88
N THR A 135 -9.85 -7.01 13.59
CA THR A 135 -9.58 -5.59 13.82
C THR A 135 -10.66 -4.96 14.69
N ASN A 136 -10.30 -3.94 15.47
CA ASN A 136 -11.21 -3.17 16.30
C ASN A 136 -11.65 -1.89 15.58
N ASN A 137 -12.96 -1.78 15.30
CA ASN A 137 -13.58 -0.59 14.71
C ASN A 137 -12.87 -0.09 13.44
N ALA A 138 -12.38 -1.00 12.61
CA ALA A 138 -11.69 -0.70 11.37
C ALA A 138 -12.06 -1.70 10.28
N VAL A 139 -11.98 -1.27 9.03
CA VAL A 139 -12.06 -2.14 7.86
C VAL A 139 -10.80 -1.88 7.05
N ILE A 140 -10.13 -2.95 6.65
CA ILE A 140 -8.95 -2.91 5.79
C ILE A 140 -9.36 -3.50 4.45
N PRO A 141 -9.70 -2.69 3.42
CA PRO A 141 -10.19 -3.21 2.14
C PRO A 141 -9.24 -4.22 1.49
N TYR A 142 -7.93 -3.94 1.53
CA TYR A 142 -6.91 -4.86 1.03
C TYR A 142 -6.79 -6.16 1.84
N GLY A 143 -7.29 -6.19 3.08
CA GLY A 143 -7.40 -7.41 3.88
C GLY A 143 -8.60 -8.29 3.52
N VAL A 144 -9.57 -7.77 2.75
CA VAL A 144 -10.69 -8.55 2.21
C VAL A 144 -10.28 -9.21 0.89
N GLY A 145 -9.53 -8.48 0.06
CA GLY A 145 -9.12 -8.92 -1.27
C GLY A 145 -9.81 -8.14 -2.39
N VAL A 146 -9.27 -8.24 -3.60
CA VAL A 146 -9.77 -7.52 -4.78
C VAL A 146 -11.07 -8.14 -5.32
N ASP A 147 -11.18 -9.47 -5.29
CA ASP A 147 -12.38 -10.21 -5.68
C ASP A 147 -13.31 -10.42 -4.46
N ILE A 148 -14.03 -9.36 -4.10
CA ILE A 148 -14.90 -9.35 -2.92
C ILE A 148 -16.05 -10.35 -3.12
N GLY A 149 -16.13 -11.32 -2.20
CA GLY A 149 -17.17 -12.35 -2.23
C GLY A 149 -16.79 -13.58 -3.06
N CYS A 150 -15.53 -13.71 -3.49
CA CYS A 150 -14.98 -14.95 -4.01
C CYS A 150 -15.26 -16.09 -3.03
N ARG A 151 -15.96 -17.13 -3.50
CA ARG A 151 -16.43 -18.23 -2.63
C ARG A 151 -16.73 -19.48 -3.43
N MET A 152 -16.90 -20.56 -2.68
CA MET A 152 -17.48 -21.80 -3.19
C MET A 152 -18.99 -21.83 -2.91
N ALA A 153 -19.75 -22.43 -3.82
CA ALA A 153 -21.14 -22.77 -3.63
C ALA A 153 -21.32 -24.28 -3.91
N LEU A 154 -22.03 -24.98 -3.02
CA LEU A 154 -22.32 -26.40 -3.14
C LEU A 154 -23.83 -26.60 -3.28
N SER A 155 -24.25 -27.26 -4.36
CA SER A 155 -25.62 -27.73 -4.55
C SER A 155 -25.65 -29.25 -4.51
N VAL A 156 -26.57 -29.81 -3.73
CA VAL A 156 -26.76 -31.25 -3.60
C VAL A 156 -28.02 -31.64 -4.37
N TYR A 157 -27.90 -32.64 -5.25
CA TYR A 157 -29.00 -33.14 -6.07
C TYR A 157 -29.33 -34.58 -5.68
N ASP A 158 -30.62 -34.87 -5.61
CA ASP A 158 -31.12 -36.23 -5.39
C ASP A 158 -31.07 -37.04 -6.70
N ILE A 159 -29.86 -37.43 -7.09
CA ILE A 159 -29.60 -38.28 -8.25
C ILE A 159 -28.74 -39.47 -7.85
N ALA A 160 -29.03 -40.62 -8.44
CA ALA A 160 -28.22 -41.82 -8.23
C ALA A 160 -26.86 -41.70 -8.92
N GLU A 161 -25.84 -42.30 -8.31
CA GLU A 161 -24.45 -42.25 -8.78
C GLU A 161 -24.27 -42.86 -10.18
N ASP A 162 -24.91 -44.00 -10.43
CA ASP A 162 -24.89 -44.70 -11.73
C ASP A 162 -25.52 -43.86 -12.85
N PHE A 163 -26.63 -43.18 -12.54
CA PHE A 163 -27.26 -42.24 -13.46
C PHE A 163 -26.34 -41.06 -13.78
N TYR A 164 -25.61 -40.54 -12.79
CA TYR A 164 -24.61 -39.49 -13.00
C TYR A 164 -23.53 -39.96 -14.00
N TYR A 165 -22.91 -41.11 -13.72
CA TYR A 165 -21.83 -41.64 -14.55
C TYR A 165 -22.28 -42.00 -15.97
N ALA A 166 -23.51 -42.51 -16.15
CA ALA A 166 -24.07 -42.81 -17.47
C ALA A 166 -24.39 -41.56 -18.31
N ASN A 167 -24.49 -40.38 -17.69
CA ASN A 167 -24.95 -39.14 -18.35
C ASN A 167 -23.95 -37.97 -18.26
N GLN A 168 -22.67 -38.22 -17.94
CA GLN A 168 -21.67 -37.16 -17.73
C GLN A 168 -21.55 -36.20 -18.91
N ASP A 169 -21.55 -36.70 -20.15
CA ASP A 169 -21.44 -35.87 -21.35
C ASP A 169 -22.62 -34.90 -21.49
N LYS A 170 -23.83 -35.36 -21.15
CA LYS A 170 -25.03 -34.53 -21.14
C LYS A 170 -24.87 -33.41 -20.10
N PHE A 171 -24.50 -33.74 -18.86
CA PHE A 171 -24.35 -32.72 -17.81
C PHE A 171 -23.25 -31.71 -18.12
N LYS A 172 -22.11 -32.18 -18.63
CA LYS A 172 -21.03 -31.30 -19.06
C LYS A 172 -21.50 -30.36 -20.19
N ARG A 173 -22.25 -30.87 -21.17
CA ARG A 173 -22.82 -30.05 -22.25
C ARG A 173 -23.74 -28.96 -21.69
N GLU A 174 -24.66 -29.31 -20.80
CA GLU A 174 -25.59 -28.33 -20.23
C GLU A 174 -24.88 -27.29 -19.35
N LEU A 175 -23.90 -27.69 -18.54
CA LEU A 175 -23.10 -26.76 -17.73
C LEU A 175 -22.38 -25.74 -18.62
N VAL A 176 -21.76 -26.17 -19.72
CA VAL A 176 -21.07 -25.29 -20.65
C VAL A 176 -22.05 -24.40 -21.42
N ALA A 177 -23.21 -24.93 -21.83
CA ALA A 177 -24.23 -24.15 -22.54
C ALA A 177 -24.83 -23.03 -21.68
N HIS A 178 -24.98 -23.28 -20.37
CA HIS A 178 -25.67 -22.41 -19.42
C HIS A 178 -24.75 -21.69 -18.43
N SER A 179 -23.43 -21.78 -18.61
CA SER A 179 -22.45 -21.00 -17.84
C SER A 179 -21.57 -20.17 -18.77
N LYS A 180 -21.27 -18.93 -18.40
CA LYS A 180 -20.30 -18.09 -19.11
C LYS A 180 -18.98 -18.10 -18.36
N PHE A 181 -17.91 -18.48 -19.06
CA PHE A 181 -16.55 -18.50 -18.54
C PHE A 181 -15.70 -17.46 -19.27
N GLY A 182 -14.65 -16.97 -18.60
CA GLY A 182 -13.66 -16.06 -19.18
C GLY A 182 -13.94 -14.58 -18.88
N ALA A 183 -12.86 -13.81 -18.78
CA ALA A 183 -12.92 -12.37 -18.51
C ALA A 183 -13.67 -11.64 -19.64
N GLY A 184 -14.58 -10.74 -19.27
CA GLY A 184 -15.39 -9.97 -20.23
C GLY A 184 -16.57 -10.74 -20.85
N HIS A 185 -16.78 -12.00 -20.48
CA HIS A 185 -17.92 -12.79 -20.94
C HIS A 185 -19.04 -12.81 -19.90
N GLY A 186 -20.19 -12.26 -20.25
CA GLY A 186 -21.40 -12.31 -19.44
C GLY A 186 -22.62 -12.57 -20.32
N PHE A 187 -23.74 -12.91 -19.70
CA PHE A 187 -25.02 -12.94 -20.40
C PHE A 187 -25.44 -11.51 -20.76
N GLN A 188 -25.73 -11.24 -22.03
CA GLN A 188 -26.04 -9.91 -22.56
C GLN A 188 -27.41 -9.88 -23.24
N GLY A 189 -28.10 -8.74 -23.16
CA GLY A 189 -29.39 -8.51 -23.82
C GLY A 189 -30.42 -9.60 -23.48
N GLN A 190 -31.05 -10.15 -24.52
CA GLN A 190 -32.05 -11.22 -24.43
C GLN A 190 -31.55 -12.54 -23.82
N TYR A 191 -30.23 -12.69 -23.61
CA TYR A 191 -29.65 -13.88 -22.99
C TYR A 191 -29.44 -13.72 -21.49
N LYS A 192 -29.71 -12.54 -20.92
CA LYS A 192 -29.70 -12.33 -19.48
C LYS A 192 -30.91 -13.06 -18.90
N SER A 193 -30.67 -14.04 -18.03
CA SER A 193 -31.74 -14.80 -17.39
C SER A 193 -32.51 -13.88 -16.45
N ASP A 194 -33.82 -13.72 -16.66
CA ASP A 194 -34.71 -13.13 -15.67
C ASP A 194 -34.86 -14.14 -14.52
N HIS A 195 -34.21 -13.86 -13.39
CA HIS A 195 -34.34 -14.68 -12.19
C HIS A 195 -34.57 -13.75 -11.00
N ALA A 196 -35.55 -14.06 -10.16
CA ALA A 196 -35.93 -13.26 -8.99
C ALA A 196 -34.83 -13.11 -7.91
N VAL A 197 -33.65 -13.69 -8.13
CA VAL A 197 -32.46 -13.59 -7.26
C VAL A 197 -31.40 -12.66 -7.88
N MET A 198 -31.56 -12.29 -9.16
CA MET A 198 -30.70 -11.39 -9.93
C MET A 198 -31.32 -9.99 -10.10
N GLU A 199 -32.51 -9.76 -9.53
CA GLU A 199 -33.13 -8.45 -9.24
C GLU A 199 -32.81 -8.05 -7.79
#